data_AF-A0A7G6WRC0-F1
#
_entry.id   AF-A0A7G6WRC0-F1
#
_cell.length_a   1.000
_cell.length_b   1.000
_cell.length_c   1.000
_cell.angle_alpha   90.00
_cell.angle_beta   90.00
_cell.angle_gamma   90.00
#
_symmetry.space_group_name_H-M   'P 1'
#
loop_
_entity.id
_entity.type
_entity.pdbx_description
1 polymer ?
#
loop_
_entity_poly.entity_id
_entity_poly.type
_entity_poly.pdbx_seq_one_letter_code
_entity_poly.pdbx_strand_id
1 'polypeptide(L)'
;MAGHFELVDAPDGGYRVRMLDGSGNLMAISVTFPTKNAAVAGIGMAREIAGTGLIRDRSGNGAGAVIRVRTGAASASKDSAARGRKLSGAARAVAG
;
A
#
# COMPACT_ATOMS: atom_id res chain seq x y z
N MET A 1 12.94 4.68 6.12
CA MET A 1 13.84 4.77 4.94
C MET A 1 13.08 4.27 3.71
N ALA A 2 13.43 4.67 2.49
CA ALA A 2 12.84 4.05 1.30
C ALA A 2 13.39 2.63 1.13
N GLY A 3 12.59 1.73 0.55
CA GLY A 3 13.07 0.41 0.13
C GLY A 3 14.07 0.49 -1.02
N HIS A 4 14.76 -0.61 -1.30
CA HIS A 4 15.78 -0.69 -2.37
C HIS A 4 15.71 -2.00 -3.15
N PHE A 5 16.38 -2.01 -4.29
CA PHE A 5 16.56 -3.21 -5.12
C PHE A 5 17.98 -3.75 -4.95
N GLU A 6 18.12 -5.07 -4.91
CA GLU A 6 19.40 -5.77 -4.90
C GLU A 6 19.50 -6.68 -6.12
N LEU A 7 20.67 -6.71 -6.75
CA LEU A 7 21.00 -7.69 -7.79
C LEU A 7 21.77 -8.84 -7.15
N VAL A 8 21.29 -10.06 -7.32
CA VAL A 8 21.89 -11.28 -6.77
C VAL A 8 22.08 -12.33 -7.85
N ASP A 9 23.04 -13.22 -7.66
CA ASP A 9 23.21 -14.37 -8.55
C ASP A 9 22.04 -15.36 -8.39
N ALA A 10 21.59 -15.92 -9.50
CA ALA A 10 20.58 -16.95 -9.49
C ALA A 10 21.22 -18.33 -9.24
N PRO A 11 20.56 -19.25 -8.52
CA PRO A 11 21.12 -20.56 -8.19
C PRO A 11 21.37 -21.44 -9.44
N ASP A 12 20.67 -21.17 -10.53
CA ASP A 12 20.76 -21.83 -11.84
C ASP A 12 21.67 -21.08 -12.84
N GLY A 13 22.35 -20.03 -12.40
CA GLY A 13 23.12 -19.13 -13.25
C GLY A 13 22.30 -17.94 -13.76
N GLY A 14 22.98 -16.83 -14.08
CA GLY A 14 22.32 -15.55 -14.36
C GLY A 14 22.03 -14.75 -13.09
N TYR A 15 21.03 -13.87 -13.14
CA TYR A 15 20.81 -12.84 -12.12
C TYR A 15 19.34 -12.72 -11.72
N ARG A 16 19.06 -12.50 -10.44
CA ARG A 16 17.74 -12.13 -9.92
C ARG A 16 17.79 -10.77 -9.26
N VAL A 17 16.63 -10.13 -9.20
CA VAL A 17 16.41 -8.88 -8.48
C VAL A 17 15.59 -9.17 -7.24
N ARG A 18 16.04 -8.67 -6.10
CA ARG A 18 15.26 -8.66 -4.85
C ARG A 18 14.79 -7.24 -4.58
N MET A 19 13.55 -7.10 -4.12
CA MET A 19 13.00 -5.82 -3.64
C MET A 19 12.83 -5.91 -2.13
N LEU A 20 13.38 -4.95 -1.40
CA LEU A 20 13.31 -4.91 0.05
C LEU A 20 12.56 -3.65 0.50
N ASP A 21 11.84 -3.74 1.61
CA ASP A 21 11.22 -2.59 2.25
C ASP A 21 12.27 -1.73 2.99
N GLY A 22 11.82 -0.60 3.54
CA GLY A 22 12.70 0.33 4.28
C GLY A 22 13.28 -0.22 5.59
N SER A 23 12.85 -1.40 6.01
CA SER A 23 13.33 -2.14 7.18
C SER A 23 14.21 -3.33 6.81
N GLY A 24 14.42 -3.58 5.51
CA GLY A 24 15.20 -4.71 5.00
C GLY A 24 14.41 -6.02 4.86
N ASN A 25 13.08 -6.01 4.94
CA ASN A 25 12.29 -7.21 4.69
C ASN A 25 12.13 -7.46 3.20
N LEU A 26 12.24 -8.73 2.77
CA LEU A 26 12.06 -9.12 1.38
C LEU A 26 10.58 -8.99 0.98
N MET A 27 10.30 -8.19 -0.05
CA MET A 27 8.96 -8.00 -0.60
C MET A 27 8.72 -8.81 -1.88
N ALA A 28 9.73 -8.88 -2.75
CA ALA A 28 9.62 -9.59 -4.02
C ALA A 28 10.97 -10.12 -4.49
N ILE A 29 10.92 -11.18 -5.29
CA ILE A 29 12.05 -11.69 -6.07
C ILE A 29 11.62 -11.84 -7.52
N SER A 30 12.47 -11.40 -8.45
CA SER A 30 12.21 -11.55 -9.87
C SER A 30 12.43 -12.99 -10.35
N VAL A 31 12.00 -13.24 -11.57
CA VAL A 31 12.53 -14.35 -12.39
C VAL A 31 14.04 -14.22 -12.60
N THR A 32 14.68 -15.30 -13.03
CA THR A 32 16.09 -15.29 -13.45
C THR A 32 16.23 -14.55 -14.79
N PHE A 33 17.11 -13.55 -14.83
CA PHE A 33 17.57 -12.87 -16.03
C PHE A 33 18.91 -13.43 -16.50
N PRO A 34 19.15 -13.53 -17.82
CA PRO A 34 20.40 -14.09 -18.34
C PRO A 34 21.60 -13.15 -18.14
N THR A 35 21.38 -11.83 -18.03
CA THR A 35 22.46 -10.83 -17.92
C THR A 35 22.13 -9.75 -16.90
N LYS A 36 23.16 -9.09 -16.34
CA LYS A 36 22.99 -7.96 -15.41
C LYS A 36 22.20 -6.81 -16.04
N ASN A 37 22.47 -6.50 -17.31
CA ASN A 37 21.77 -5.42 -18.03
C ASN A 37 20.27 -5.74 -18.19
N ALA A 38 19.91 -6.99 -18.47
CA ALA A 38 18.51 -7.39 -18.54
C ALA A 38 17.80 -7.25 -17.18
N ALA A 39 18.48 -7.59 -16.09
CA ALA A 39 17.94 -7.40 -14.74
C ALA A 39 17.75 -5.90 -14.40
N VAL A 40 18.71 -5.05 -14.75
CA VAL A 40 18.60 -3.59 -14.55
C VAL A 40 17.44 -3.00 -15.38
N ALA A 41 17.27 -3.44 -16.63
CA ALA A 41 16.10 -3.05 -17.43
C ALA A 41 14.79 -3.51 -16.77
N GLY A 42 14.77 -4.70 -16.19
CA GLY A 42 13.66 -5.21 -15.38
C GLY A 42 13.32 -4.32 -14.18
N ILE A 43 14.32 -3.78 -13.48
CA ILE A 43 14.12 -2.80 -12.39
C ILE A 43 13.44 -1.53 -12.90
N GLY A 44 13.85 -1.04 -14.08
CA GLY A 44 13.21 0.12 -14.72
C GLY A 44 11.70 -0.09 -14.90
N MET A 45 11.32 -1.21 -15.52
CA MET A 45 9.91 -1.59 -15.70
C MET A 45 9.18 -1.78 -14.37
N ALA A 46 9.83 -2.41 -13.39
CA ALA A 46 9.24 -2.63 -12.06
C ALA A 46 8.92 -1.30 -11.35
N ARG A 47 9.78 -0.28 -11.48
CA ARG A 47 9.54 1.05 -10.90
C ARG A 47 8.31 1.74 -11.50
N GLU A 48 8.14 1.64 -12.81
CA GLU A 48 6.97 2.20 -13.51
C GLU A 48 5.67 1.54 -13.05
N ILE A 49 5.66 0.21 -12.97
CA ILE A 49 4.49 -0.58 -12.57
C ILE A 49 4.22 -0.43 -11.06
N ALA A 50 5.23 -0.44 -10.21
CA ALA A 50 5.03 -0.38 -8.75
C ALA A 50 4.37 0.93 -8.30
N GLY A 51 4.59 2.04 -9.03
CA GLY A 51 3.97 3.32 -8.72
C GLY A 51 2.51 3.46 -9.18
N THR A 52 2.11 2.75 -10.23
CA THR A 52 0.85 3.04 -10.96
C THR A 52 0.01 1.82 -11.37
N GLY A 53 0.57 0.62 -11.25
CA GLY A 53 0.00 -0.62 -11.76
C GLY A 53 -1.29 -1.03 -11.03
N LEU A 54 -2.27 -1.50 -11.80
CA LEU A 54 -3.49 -2.08 -11.24
C LEU A 54 -3.21 -3.45 -10.61
N ILE A 55 -3.79 -3.69 -9.44
CA ILE A 55 -3.72 -5.00 -8.79
C ILE A 55 -4.86 -5.87 -9.34
N ARG A 56 -4.50 -7.03 -9.89
CA ARG A 56 -5.46 -8.07 -10.30
C ARG A 56 -5.39 -9.22 -9.31
N ASP A 57 -6.52 -9.53 -8.67
CA ASP A 57 -6.63 -10.63 -7.73
C ASP A 57 -6.70 -11.97 -8.47
N ARG A 58 -5.66 -12.78 -8.35
CA ARG A 58 -5.58 -14.13 -8.90
C ARG A 58 -5.53 -15.19 -7.82
N SER A 59 -5.91 -14.85 -6.58
CA SER A 59 -6.10 -15.82 -5.51
C SER A 59 -7.29 -16.75 -5.80
N GLY A 60 -7.40 -17.86 -5.07
CA GLY A 60 -8.37 -18.92 -5.35
C GLY A 60 -9.84 -18.49 -5.36
N ASN A 61 -10.18 -17.37 -4.69
CA ASN A 61 -11.53 -16.80 -4.66
C ASN A 61 -11.65 -15.45 -5.39
N GLY A 62 -10.56 -14.91 -5.94
CA GLY A 62 -10.51 -13.56 -6.52
C GLY A 62 -11.00 -13.45 -7.97
N ALA A 63 -11.05 -14.56 -8.71
CA ALA A 63 -11.55 -14.66 -10.09
C ALA A 63 -11.01 -13.62 -11.10
N GLY A 64 -9.85 -13.01 -10.85
CA GLY A 64 -9.28 -11.96 -11.72
C GLY A 64 -9.80 -10.54 -11.45
N ALA A 65 -10.53 -10.32 -10.36
CA ALA A 65 -11.08 -9.00 -10.02
C ALA A 65 -9.96 -7.95 -9.86
N VAL A 66 -10.22 -6.71 -10.30
CA VAL A 66 -9.28 -5.59 -10.11
C VAL A 66 -9.47 -5.02 -8.71
N ILE A 67 -8.44 -5.13 -7.86
CA ILE A 67 -8.42 -4.50 -6.54
C ILE A 67 -8.06 -3.04 -6.72
N ARG A 68 -9.04 -2.15 -6.53
CA ARG A 68 -8.80 -0.71 -6.48
C ARG A 68 -8.40 -0.34 -5.06
N VAL A 69 -7.11 -0.13 -4.83
CA VAL A 69 -6.68 0.52 -3.59
C VAL A 69 -7.17 1.96 -3.67
N ARG A 70 -8.16 2.32 -2.84
CA ARG A 70 -8.45 3.73 -2.59
C ARG A 70 -7.27 4.24 -1.79
N THR A 71 -6.28 4.80 -2.46
CA THR A 71 -5.24 5.62 -1.83
C THR A 71 -5.91 6.92 -1.40
N GLY A 72 -6.81 6.84 -0.43
CA GLY A 72 -7.32 8.01 0.26
C GLY A 72 -6.14 8.60 1.02
N ALA A 73 -5.77 9.83 0.68
CA ALA A 73 -5.03 10.69 1.59
C ALA A 73 -5.65 10.50 2.98
N ALA A 74 -4.81 10.14 3.96
CA ALA A 74 -5.21 9.88 5.34
C ALA A 74 -6.35 10.84 5.71
N SER A 75 -7.54 10.29 5.94
CA SER A 75 -8.70 11.08 6.33
C SER A 75 -8.31 11.82 7.60
N ALA A 76 -8.05 13.11 7.48
CA ALA A 76 -7.87 13.99 8.61
C ALA A 76 -9.10 13.79 9.49
N SER A 77 -8.90 13.20 10.67
CA SER A 77 -9.93 13.05 11.68
C SER A 77 -10.43 14.44 12.03
N LYS A 78 -11.50 14.88 11.39
CA LYS A 78 -12.27 16.04 11.83
C LYS A 78 -13.05 15.57 13.04
N ASP A 79 -12.38 15.65 14.18
CA ASP A 79 -12.87 15.40 15.52
C ASP A 79 -14.12 16.27 15.74
N SER A 80 -15.29 15.70 15.45
CA SER A 80 -16.57 16.36 15.59
C SER A 80 -17.11 16.00 16.96
N ALA A 81 -16.56 16.69 17.96
CA ALA A 81 -17.07 16.72 19.32
C ALA A 81 -18.52 17.22 19.33
N ALA A 82 -19.48 16.31 19.17
CA ALA A 82 -20.88 16.53 19.48
C ALA A 82 -21.02 16.59 21.00
N ARG A 83 -20.74 17.79 21.54
CA ARG A 83 -20.89 18.15 22.95
C ARG A 83 -22.37 18.04 23.31
N GLY A 84 -22.75 16.90 23.88
CA GLY A 84 -24.01 16.74 24.58
C GLY A 84 -24.07 17.74 25.74
N ARG A 85 -25.08 18.60 25.73
CA ARG A 85 -25.55 19.28 26.94
C ARG A 85 -27.07 19.39 26.89
N LYS A 86 -27.73 18.32 27.33
CA LYS A 86 -29.08 18.42 27.91
C LYS A 86 -28.96 19.35 29.13
N LEU A 87 -29.72 20.43 29.14
CA LEU A 87 -30.08 21.10 30.38
C LEU A 87 -31.60 21.27 30.42
N SER A 88 -32.14 20.64 31.45
CA SER A 88 -33.52 20.65 31.92
C SER A 88 -34.00 22.07 32.22
N GLY A 89 -35.12 22.47 31.64
CA GLY A 89 -35.91 23.60 32.11
C GLY A 89 -37.07 23.11 32.96
N ALA A 90 -36.87 23.04 34.29
CA ALA A 90 -37.94 22.83 35.25
C ALA A 90 -38.36 24.19 35.87
N ALA A 91 -39.67 24.43 35.82
CA ALA A 91 -40.50 25.25 36.71
C ALA A 91 -40.15 26.74 36.95
N ARG A 92 -41.14 27.61 36.66
CA ARG A 92 -41.81 28.37 37.73
C ARG A 92 -43.16 28.96 37.27
N ALA A 93 -44.17 28.68 38.09
CA ALA A 93 -45.46 29.36 38.12
C ALA A 93 -45.33 30.78 38.70
N VAL A 94 -46.14 31.72 38.24
CA VAL A 94 -46.65 32.84 39.06
C VAL A 94 -48.08 33.18 38.63
N ALA A 95 -48.93 33.36 39.63
CA ALA A 95 -50.32 33.77 39.53
C ALA A 95 -50.42 35.28 39.24
N GLY A 96 -51.55 35.67 38.64
CA GLY A 96 -52.00 37.05 38.42
C GLY A 96 -53.31 37.02 37.67
#